data_AF-A0A2E3Z7R1-F1
#
_entry.id   AF-A0A2E3Z7R1-F1
#
_cell.length_a   1.000
_cell.length_b   1.000
_cell.length_c   1.000
_cell.angle_alpha   90.00
_cell.angle_beta   90.00
_cell.angle_gamma   90.00
#
_symmetry.space_group_name_H-M   'P 1'
#
loop_
_entity.id
_entity.type
_entity.pdbx_description
1 polymer ?
#
loop_
_entity_poly.entity_id
_entity_poly.type
_entity_poly.pdbx_seq_one_letter_code
_entity_poly.pdbx_strand_id
1 'polypeptide(L)'
;MLEDRRLLAVVSSTSPVEDSHTAAVSTNIAATFDANLSAPSVTDQTFVVQGAQSSRFLTANGDIMSFTASGATITLDPANDYHPDERVRVTATAGIQDAGLLR
;
A
#
# COMPACT_ATOMS: atom_id res chain seq x y z
N MET A 1 1.67 22.56 26.97
CA MET A 1 1.34 22.22 25.57
C MET A 1 2.02 20.89 25.29
N LEU A 2 1.28 19.78 25.29
CA LEU A 2 1.82 18.47 24.94
C LEU A 2 1.53 18.29 23.45
N GLU A 3 2.56 18.30 22.61
CA GLU A 3 2.40 17.98 21.19
C GLU A 3 2.08 16.49 21.07
N ASP A 4 0.94 16.18 20.46
CA ASP A 4 0.55 14.82 20.11
C ASP A 4 1.57 14.29 19.10
N ARG A 5 2.46 13.39 19.53
CA ARG A 5 3.46 12.78 18.66
C ARG A 5 2.78 11.74 17.78
N ARG A 6 2.11 12.18 16.71
CA ARG A 6 1.71 11.28 15.61
C ARG A 6 2.97 10.63 15.06
N LEU A 7 3.14 9.33 15.31
CA LEU A 7 4.26 8.57 14.77
C LEU A 7 3.93 8.14 13.33
N LEU A 8 4.92 8.25 12.47
CA LEU A 8 4.84 7.87 11.06
C LEU A 8 5.14 6.38 10.93
N ALA A 9 4.44 5.70 10.03
CA ALA A 9 4.80 4.34 9.66
C ALA A 9 5.88 4.36 8.56
N VAL A 10 6.95 3.58 8.75
CA VAL A 10 8.05 3.44 7.79
C VAL A 10 7.95 2.08 7.12
N VAL A 11 8.12 2.05 5.80
CA VAL A 11 8.14 0.78 5.04
C VAL A 11 9.39 -0.02 5.44
N SER A 12 9.17 -1.23 5.95
CA SER A 12 10.21 -2.17 6.36
C SER A 12 10.54 -3.17 5.24
N SER A 13 9.53 -3.64 4.50
CA SER A 13 9.72 -4.56 3.36
C SER A 13 8.59 -4.47 2.35
N THR A 14 8.89 -4.85 1.11
CA THR A 14 7.92 -4.94 0.01
C THR A 14 7.93 -6.33 -0.64
N SER A 15 6.79 -6.74 -1.16
CA SER A 15 6.63 -7.94 -1.98
C SER A 15 5.74 -7.61 -3.19
N PRO A 16 6.19 -7.76 -4.43
CA PRO A 16 7.56 -8.04 -4.84
C PRO A 16 8.55 -7.03 -4.29
N VAL A 17 9.82 -7.44 -4.23
CA VAL A 17 10.91 -6.50 -3.95
C VAL A 17 10.93 -5.40 -5.02
N GLU A 18 11.46 -4.25 -4.64
CA GLU A 18 11.68 -3.13 -5.55
C GLU A 18 12.44 -3.57 -6.81
N ASP A 19 12.03 -3.02 -7.96
CA ASP A 19 12.58 -3.35 -9.27
C ASP A 19 12.58 -4.85 -9.63
N SER A 20 11.62 -5.64 -9.11
CA SER A 20 11.43 -7.03 -9.56
C SER A 20 10.90 -7.09 -10.99
N HIS A 21 11.59 -7.84 -11.84
CA HIS A 21 11.23 -8.07 -13.26
C HIS A 21 10.67 -9.48 -13.51
N THR A 22 10.59 -10.32 -12.48
CA THR A 22 10.19 -11.73 -12.58
C THR A 22 8.89 -12.04 -11.85
N ALA A 23 8.22 -11.01 -11.34
CA ALA A 23 6.91 -11.14 -10.73
C ALA A 23 5.87 -11.62 -11.77
N ALA A 24 5.00 -12.53 -11.36
CA ALA A 24 3.90 -12.98 -12.21
C ALA A 24 2.89 -11.84 -12.44
N VAL A 25 2.15 -11.87 -13.53
CA VAL A 25 1.10 -10.87 -13.80
C VAL A 25 -0.06 -10.88 -12.79
N SER A 26 -0.22 -11.99 -12.05
CA SER A 26 -1.24 -12.13 -11.00
C SER A 26 -0.66 -11.93 -9.59
N THR A 27 0.51 -11.29 -9.46
CA THR A 27 1.19 -11.17 -8.15
C THR A 27 0.50 -10.17 -7.24
N ASN A 28 0.45 -10.48 -5.96
CA ASN A 28 -0.02 -9.56 -4.94
C ASN A 28 1.07 -8.55 -4.61
N ILE A 29 0.67 -7.28 -4.46
CA ILE A 29 1.55 -6.21 -4.00
C ILE A 29 1.37 -6.06 -2.50
N ALA A 30 2.42 -6.22 -1.72
CA ALA A 30 2.41 -6.04 -0.29
C ALA A 30 3.50 -5.07 0.16
N ALA A 31 3.17 -4.24 1.15
CA ALA A 31 4.10 -3.39 1.87
C ALA A 31 3.91 -3.61 3.36
N THR A 32 4.99 -4.01 4.03
CA THR A 32 5.03 -4.18 5.48
C THR A 32 5.76 -3.01 6.10
N PHE A 33 5.19 -2.48 7.17
CA PHE A 33 5.68 -1.34 7.92
C PHE A 33 6.30 -1.78 9.25
N ASP A 34 7.07 -0.89 9.87
CA ASP A 34 7.75 -1.15 11.14
C ASP A 34 6.79 -1.13 12.37
N ALA A 35 5.56 -0.66 12.17
CA ALA A 35 4.54 -0.57 13.21
C ALA A 35 3.15 -0.97 12.67
N ASN A 36 2.25 -1.32 13.58
CA ASN A 36 0.84 -1.51 13.23
C ASN A 36 0.27 -0.20 12.68
N LEU A 37 -0.50 -0.29 11.61
CA LEU A 37 -1.07 0.85 10.91
C LEU A 37 -2.42 1.25 11.49
N SER A 38 -2.68 2.55 11.51
CA SER A 38 -4.01 3.09 11.73
C SER A 38 -4.83 2.90 10.45
N ALA A 39 -5.81 1.99 10.46
CA ALA A 39 -6.71 1.73 9.34
C ALA A 39 -7.29 3.01 8.67
N PRO A 40 -7.78 4.04 9.41
CA PRO A 40 -8.28 5.27 8.78
C PRO A 40 -7.20 6.13 8.10
N SER A 41 -5.91 5.89 8.39
CA SER A 41 -4.81 6.58 7.70
C SER A 41 -4.46 5.94 6.35
N VAL A 42 -4.89 4.70 6.10
CA VAL A 42 -4.65 3.98 4.85
C VAL A 42 -5.80 4.26 3.89
N THR A 43 -5.62 5.28 3.06
CA THR A 43 -6.55 5.69 2.00
C THR A 43 -5.92 5.56 0.62
N ASP A 44 -6.74 5.70 -0.42
CA ASP A 44 -6.28 5.69 -1.81
C ASP A 44 -5.24 6.78 -2.07
N GLN A 45 -5.25 7.88 -1.32
CA GLN A 45 -4.29 8.99 -1.46
C GLN A 45 -2.97 8.71 -0.75
N THR A 46 -2.97 7.84 0.25
CA THR A 46 -1.78 7.51 1.04
C THR A 46 -1.05 6.27 0.55
N PHE A 47 -1.78 5.33 -0.07
CA PHE A 47 -1.21 4.14 -0.67
C PHE A 47 -1.78 3.96 -2.08
N VAL A 48 -0.95 4.25 -3.08
CA VAL A 48 -1.32 4.26 -4.50
C VAL A 48 -0.60 3.15 -5.23
N VAL A 49 -1.34 2.31 -5.95
CA VAL A 49 -0.78 1.38 -6.93
C VAL A 49 -1.25 1.77 -8.32
N GLN A 50 -0.30 2.04 -9.21
CA GLN A 50 -0.52 2.40 -10.60
C GLN A 50 0.26 1.49 -11.52
N GLY A 51 -0.44 0.81 -12.41
CA GLY A 51 0.14 0.19 -13.58
C GLY A 51 0.27 1.19 -14.74
N ALA A 52 1.33 1.07 -15.55
CA ALA A 52 1.51 1.88 -16.75
C ALA A 52 0.42 1.67 -17.83
N GLN A 53 -0.24 0.51 -17.83
CA GLN A 53 -1.31 0.11 -18.74
C GLN A 53 -2.64 -0.10 -18.00
N SER A 54 -2.64 -0.81 -16.85
CA SER A 54 -3.81 -1.05 -16.01
C SER A 54 -4.29 0.20 -15.25
N SER A 55 -3.59 1.33 -15.37
CA SER A 55 -3.89 2.58 -14.66
C SER A 55 -3.92 2.38 -13.14
N ARG A 56 -4.61 3.24 -12.40
CA ARG A 56 -4.68 3.17 -10.94
C ARG A 56 -5.74 2.17 -10.49
N PHE A 57 -5.42 1.34 -9.51
CA PHE A 57 -6.32 0.33 -8.95
C PHE A 57 -7.34 0.98 -7.99
N LEU A 58 -8.33 1.67 -8.56
CA LEU A 58 -9.44 2.33 -7.84
C LEU A 58 -10.79 1.72 -8.21
N THR A 59 -11.67 1.58 -7.22
CA THR A 59 -13.06 1.17 -7.43
C THR A 59 -13.76 2.27 -8.24
N ALA A 60 -14.94 1.97 -8.80
CA ALA A 60 -15.76 2.96 -9.48
C ALA A 60 -16.13 4.17 -8.58
N ASN A 61 -16.03 4.01 -7.25
CA ASN A 61 -16.32 5.05 -6.26
C ASN A 61 -15.08 5.83 -5.82
N GLY A 62 -13.90 5.50 -6.35
CA GLY A 62 -12.62 6.11 -5.96
C GLY A 62 -11.96 5.51 -4.72
N ASP A 63 -12.53 4.44 -4.15
CA ASP A 63 -11.89 3.68 -3.07
C ASP A 63 -10.74 2.81 -3.63
N ILE A 64 -9.84 2.36 -2.76
CA ILE A 64 -8.77 1.46 -3.18
C ILE A 64 -9.34 0.06 -3.49
N MET A 65 -9.11 -0.47 -4.70
CA MET A 65 -9.60 -1.82 -5.06
C MET A 65 -8.75 -2.90 -4.42
N SER A 66 -9.42 -3.90 -3.84
CA SER A 66 -8.79 -5.15 -3.38
C SER A 66 -7.61 -4.94 -2.42
N PHE A 67 -7.67 -3.86 -1.65
CA PHE A 67 -6.71 -3.57 -0.60
C PHE A 67 -7.17 -4.14 0.73
N THR A 68 -6.24 -4.77 1.43
CA THR A 68 -6.40 -5.20 2.82
C THR A 68 -5.26 -4.61 3.63
N ALA A 69 -5.58 -3.75 4.59
CA ALA A 69 -4.63 -3.29 5.61
C ALA A 69 -4.90 -4.07 6.90
N SER A 70 -3.93 -4.87 7.33
CA SER A 70 -4.03 -5.69 8.55
C SER A 70 -2.74 -5.63 9.34
N GLY A 71 -2.83 -5.19 10.60
CA GLY A 71 -1.67 -4.97 11.44
C GLY A 71 -0.70 -3.98 10.78
N ALA A 72 0.52 -4.43 10.52
CA ALA A 72 1.58 -3.64 9.89
C ALA A 72 1.67 -3.83 8.37
N THR A 73 0.79 -4.62 7.74
CA THR A 73 0.91 -4.97 6.32
C THR A 73 -0.28 -4.47 5.52
N ILE A 74 0.01 -3.81 4.40
CA ILE A 74 -0.94 -3.48 3.36
C ILE A 74 -0.72 -4.47 2.21
N THR A 75 -1.77 -5.14 1.77
CA THR A 75 -1.75 -6.04 0.62
C THR A 75 -2.80 -5.61 -0.40
N LEU A 76 -2.41 -5.50 -1.66
CA LEU A 76 -3.29 -5.43 -2.82
C LEU A 76 -3.26 -6.77 -3.53
N ASP A 77 -4.45 -7.32 -3.73
CA ASP A 77 -4.70 -8.50 -4.56
C ASP A 77 -5.36 -8.02 -5.87
N PRO A 78 -4.67 -8.05 -7.03
CA PRO A 78 -5.21 -7.46 -8.24
C PRO A 78 -6.46 -8.24 -8.71
N ALA A 79 -7.63 -7.58 -8.72
CA ALA A 79 -8.88 -8.21 -9.20
C ALA A 79 -8.81 -8.65 -10.67
N ASN A 80 -7.93 -8.01 -11.46
CA ASN A 80 -7.55 -8.42 -12.81
C ASN A 80 -6.03 -8.42 -12.88
N ASP A 81 -5.46 -9.44 -13.52
CA ASP A 81 -4.02 -9.54 -13.73
C ASP A 81 -3.44 -8.29 -14.42
N TYR A 82 -2.20 -7.95 -14.08
CA TYR A 82 -1.41 -6.93 -14.76
C TYR A 82 -1.15 -7.31 -16.22
N HIS A 83 -0.82 -6.32 -17.05
CA HIS A 83 -0.35 -6.64 -18.39
C HIS A 83 1.07 -7.20 -18.37
N PRO A 84 1.41 -8.13 -19.29
CA PRO A 84 2.80 -8.54 -19.49
C PRO A 84 3.68 -7.33 -19.79
N ASP A 85 4.89 -7.32 -19.22
CA ASP A 85 5.90 -6.25 -19.39
C ASP A 85 5.48 -4.87 -18.85
N GLU A 86 4.43 -4.83 -18.02
CA GLU A 86 3.97 -3.58 -17.43
C GLU A 86 4.81 -3.15 -16.23
N ARG A 87 5.07 -1.84 -16.13
CA ARG A 87 5.64 -1.24 -14.92
C ARG A 87 4.54 -0.88 -13.94
N VAL A 88 4.58 -1.53 -12.78
CA VAL A 88 3.73 -1.22 -11.62
C VAL A 88 4.51 -0.32 -10.67
N ARG A 89 3.93 0.84 -10.36
CA ARG A 89 4.47 1.81 -9.41
C ARG A 89 3.60 1.84 -8.16
N VAL A 90 4.24 1.63 -7.02
CA VAL A 90 3.63 1.74 -5.70
C VAL A 90 4.13 3.01 -5.02
N THR A 91 3.22 3.80 -4.45
CA THR A 91 3.56 5.01 -3.70
C THR A 91 2.90 4.94 -2.34
N ALA A 92 3.72 4.91 -1.28
CA ALA A 92 3.29 5.07 0.10
C ALA A 92 3.71 6.46 0.58
N THR A 93 2.78 7.22 1.18
CA THR A 93 3.07 8.56 1.68
C THR A 93 3.25 8.57 3.19
N ALA A 94 3.89 9.61 3.70
CA ALA A 94 3.97 9.91 5.13
C ALA A 94 2.60 10.21 5.77
N GLY A 95 1.50 10.16 5.02
CA GLY A 95 0.15 10.22 5.57
C GLY A 95 -0.25 8.94 6.30
N ILE A 96 0.40 7.80 6.00
CA ILE A 96 0.20 6.53 6.68
C ILE A 96 0.78 6.64 8.09
N GLN A 97 -0.07 6.40 9.08
CA GLN A 97 0.26 6.56 10.49
C GLN A 97 0.29 5.23 11.21
N ASP A 98 1.13 5.17 12.23
CA ASP A 98 1.06 4.09 13.19
C ASP A 98 -0.29 4.15 13.95
N ALA A 99 -0.75 3.01 14.45
CA ALA A 99 -1.99 2.88 15.20
C ALA A 99 -1.92 3.55 16.59
N GLY A 100 -0.74 3.99 17.01
CA GLY A 100 -0.44 4.46 18.35
C GLY A 100 -0.51 3.30 19.33
N LEU A 101 0.56 3.08 20.10
CA LEU A 101 0.43 2.24 21.30
C LEU A 101 -0.49 2.99 22.27
N LEU A 102 -1.71 2.48 22.49
CA LEU A 102 -2.50 2.84 23.67
C LEU A 102 -1.63 2.51 24.90
N ARG A 103 -1.05 3.53 25.53
CA ARG A 103 -0.40 3.45 26.83
C ARG A 103 -0.92 4.55 27.75
#